data_AF-A0A7Y7LPI6-F1
#
_entry.id   AF-A0A7Y7LPI6-F1
#
_cell.length_a   1.000
_cell.length_b   1.000
_cell.length_c   1.000
_cell.angle_alpha   90.00
_cell.angle_beta   90.00
_cell.angle_gamma   90.00
#
_symmetry.space_group_name_H-M   'P 1'
#
loop_
_entity.id
_entity.type
_entity.pdbx_description
1 polymer ?
#
loop_
_entity_poly.entity_id
_entity_poly.type
_entity_poly.pdbx_seq_one_letter_code
_entity_poly.pdbx_strand_id
1 'polypeptide(L)'
;MSAVPYQRRRSHGVAMLTAIFLLVVVAGLGVAVVTLTTTQQAGSAMDVQGQRAYQAARAGIEWGLYMAQRPVIQNPNDTTVTPVCPATGSFNFPNATTLANFTVTVTCQATGGHLVIRATACNQPDATGSCPNPVRGADYVQRVITAQL
;
A
#
# COMPACT_ATOMS: atom_id res chain seq x y z
N MET A 1 11.21 37.79 -72.16
CA MET A 1 10.74 37.36 -70.82
C MET A 1 11.51 36.11 -70.45
N SER A 2 12.55 36.25 -69.64
CA SER A 2 13.54 35.20 -69.38
C SER A 2 13.16 34.41 -68.12
N ALA A 3 12.97 33.10 -68.26
CA ALA A 3 12.72 32.21 -67.13
C ALA A 3 14.04 31.89 -66.42
N VAL A 4 14.09 32.13 -65.11
CA VAL A 4 15.24 31.79 -64.25
C VAL A 4 15.06 30.36 -63.73
N PRO A 5 15.90 29.38 -64.11
CA PRO A 5 15.81 28.04 -63.55
C PRO A 5 16.40 28.03 -62.13
N TYR A 6 15.55 27.84 -61.13
CA TYR A 6 15.99 27.59 -59.76
C TYR A 6 16.44 26.13 -59.62
N GLN A 7 17.72 25.90 -59.86
CA GLN A 7 18.32 24.57 -59.79
C GLN A 7 18.67 24.23 -58.34
N ARG A 8 17.71 23.64 -57.60
CA ARG A 8 17.98 23.05 -56.29
C ARG A 8 18.82 21.79 -56.47
N ARG A 9 20.12 21.90 -56.27
CA ARG A 9 20.98 20.74 -55.97
C ARG A 9 20.48 20.13 -54.66
N ARG A 10 19.76 19.02 -54.76
CA ARG A 10 19.36 18.23 -53.60
C ARG A 10 20.56 17.38 -53.15
N SER A 11 21.25 17.84 -52.13
CA SER A 11 22.21 17.04 -51.37
C SER A 11 21.44 16.04 -50.50
N HIS A 12 21.15 14.87 -51.07
CA HIS A 12 20.31 13.83 -50.45
C HIS A 12 21.00 12.96 -49.38
N GLY A 13 22.33 13.04 -49.22
CA GLY A 13 23.08 12.11 -48.35
C GLY A 13 23.12 12.50 -46.86
N VAL A 14 23.49 13.75 -46.56
CA VAL A 14 23.71 14.20 -45.17
C VAL A 14 22.40 14.33 -44.39
N ALA A 15 21.34 14.80 -45.04
CA ALA A 15 20.03 14.97 -44.41
C ALA A 15 19.39 13.64 -43.97
N MET A 16 19.70 12.53 -44.66
CA MET A 16 19.16 11.22 -44.30
C MET A 16 19.83 10.68 -43.03
N LEU A 17 21.14 10.86 -42.89
CA LEU A 17 21.88 10.46 -41.69
C LEU A 17 21.46 11.27 -40.46
N THR A 18 21.30 12.59 -40.60
CA THR A 18 20.83 13.43 -39.49
C THR A 18 19.39 13.10 -39.09
N ALA A 19 18.51 12.80 -40.05
CA ALA A 19 17.14 12.38 -39.76
C ALA A 19 17.09 11.07 -38.97
N ILE A 20 17.88 10.06 -39.34
CA ILE A 20 17.95 8.78 -38.61
C ILE A 20 18.50 9.00 -37.19
N PHE A 21 19.56 9.80 -37.04
CA PHE A 21 20.11 10.11 -35.72
C PHE A 21 19.07 10.76 -34.82
N LEU A 22 18.35 11.77 -35.32
CA LEU A 22 17.28 12.43 -34.57
C LEU A 22 16.14 11.46 -34.22
N LEU A 23 15.74 10.58 -35.14
CA LEU A 23 14.73 9.57 -34.85
C LEU A 23 15.14 8.63 -33.72
N VAL A 24 16.39 8.16 -33.71
CA VAL A 24 16.90 7.28 -32.64
C VAL A 24 16.92 8.01 -31.29
N VAL A 25 17.36 9.28 -31.27
CA VAL A 25 17.37 10.08 -30.03
C VAL A 25 15.95 10.31 -29.51
N VAL A 26 15.02 10.73 -30.38
CA VAL A 26 13.61 10.96 -30.00
C VAL A 26 12.95 9.66 -29.54
N ALA A 27 13.23 8.53 -30.21
CA ALA A 27 12.75 7.22 -29.78
C ALA A 27 13.29 6.84 -28.39
N GLY A 28 14.59 7.05 -28.13
CA GLY A 28 15.20 6.81 -26.82
C GLY A 28 14.58 7.67 -25.71
N LEU A 29 14.34 8.96 -25.99
CA LEU A 29 13.66 9.86 -25.07
C LEU A 29 12.20 9.44 -24.83
N GLY A 30 11.49 9.00 -25.88
CA GLY A 30 10.13 8.49 -25.77
C GLY A 30 10.04 7.28 -24.85
N VAL A 31 10.94 6.31 -24.99
CA VAL A 31 11.03 5.15 -24.10
C VAL A 31 11.30 5.58 -22.66
N ALA A 32 12.27 6.49 -22.44
CA ALA A 32 12.60 6.99 -21.11
C ALA A 32 11.39 7.64 -20.42
N VAL A 33 10.64 8.51 -21.14
CA VAL A 33 9.44 9.16 -20.60
C VAL A 33 8.35 8.15 -20.23
N VAL A 34 8.10 7.14 -21.08
CA VAL A 34 7.12 6.08 -20.77
C VAL A 34 7.52 5.31 -19.53
N THR A 35 8.79 4.89 -19.41
CA THR A 35 9.28 4.16 -18.23
C THR A 35 9.20 4.98 -16.93
N LEU A 36 9.49 6.28 -16.99
CA LEU A 36 9.34 7.18 -15.85
C LEU A 36 7.86 7.36 -15.48
N THR A 37 6.97 7.45 -16.47
CA THR A 37 5.54 7.65 -16.20
C THR A 37 4.91 6.41 -15.56
N THR A 38 5.27 5.22 -16.05
CA THR A 38 4.74 3.96 -15.49
C THR A 38 5.25 3.71 -14.07
N THR A 39 6.52 4.02 -13.78
CA THR A 39 7.09 3.90 -12.43
C THR A 39 6.48 4.90 -11.45
N GLN A 40 6.21 6.14 -11.88
CA GLN A 40 5.49 7.13 -11.06
C GLN A 40 4.07 6.68 -10.71
N GLN A 41 3.33 6.11 -11.67
CA GLN A 41 1.99 5.57 -11.43
C GLN A 41 2.01 4.39 -10.45
N ALA A 42 2.97 3.47 -10.59
CA ALA A 42 3.12 2.35 -9.66
C ALA A 42 3.46 2.81 -8.23
N GLY A 43 4.37 3.79 -8.10
CA GLY A 43 4.74 4.35 -6.79
C GLY A 43 3.56 5.01 -6.07
N SER A 44 2.81 5.87 -6.77
CA SER A 44 1.61 6.49 -6.21
C SER A 44 0.53 5.48 -5.78
N ALA A 45 0.36 4.39 -6.54
CA ALA A 45 -0.56 3.31 -6.16
C ALA A 45 -0.12 2.61 -4.86
N MET A 46 1.18 2.33 -4.71
CA MET A 46 1.76 1.74 -3.50
C MET A 46 1.61 2.66 -2.28
N ASP A 47 1.79 3.97 -2.44
CA ASP A 47 1.58 4.95 -1.36
C ASP A 47 0.14 4.95 -0.87
N VAL A 48 -0.84 4.91 -1.80
CA VAL A 48 -2.26 4.82 -1.46
C VAL A 48 -2.58 3.52 -0.73
N GLN A 49 -2.01 2.38 -1.17
CA GLN A 49 -2.17 1.11 -0.46
C GLN A 49 -1.57 1.16 0.95
N GLY A 50 -0.42 1.80 1.11
CA GLY A 50 0.21 2.03 2.41
C GLY A 50 -0.66 2.85 3.37
N GLN A 51 -1.36 3.87 2.87
CA GLN A 51 -2.31 4.66 3.65
C GLN A 51 -3.56 3.85 4.03
N ARG A 52 -4.11 3.06 3.11
CA ARG A 52 -5.26 2.19 3.41
C ARG A 52 -4.93 1.14 4.46
N ALA A 53 -3.75 0.52 4.37
CA ALA A 53 -3.25 -0.40 5.38
C ALA A 53 -3.12 0.28 6.75
N TYR A 54 -2.70 1.55 6.79
CA TYR A 54 -2.61 2.32 8.04
C TYR A 54 -3.98 2.59 8.65
N GLN A 55 -4.95 3.04 7.85
CA GLN A 55 -6.32 3.25 8.33
C GLN A 55 -6.97 1.94 8.81
N ALA A 56 -6.72 0.83 8.10
CA ALA A 56 -7.15 -0.50 8.52
C ALA A 56 -6.56 -0.91 9.87
N ALA A 57 -5.25 -0.74 10.06
CA ALA A 57 -4.59 -1.03 11.33
C ALA A 57 -5.11 -0.14 12.47
N ARG A 58 -5.46 1.12 12.17
CA ARG A 58 -6.03 2.04 13.15
C ARG A 58 -7.43 1.60 13.60
N ALA A 59 -8.30 1.20 12.68
CA ALA A 59 -9.58 0.60 13.06
C ALA A 59 -9.38 -0.66 13.93
N GLY A 60 -8.36 -1.47 13.62
CA GLY A 60 -7.95 -2.62 14.44
C GLY A 60 -7.53 -2.26 15.85
N ILE A 61 -6.73 -1.21 16.03
CA ILE A 61 -6.28 -0.81 17.37
C ILE A 61 -7.42 -0.22 18.18
N GLU A 62 -8.30 0.57 17.56
CA GLU A 62 -9.48 1.14 18.21
C GLU A 62 -10.44 0.02 18.66
N TRP A 63 -10.65 -1.00 17.84
CA TRP A 63 -11.41 -2.19 18.22
C TRP A 63 -10.74 -2.97 19.36
N GLY A 64 -9.41 -3.17 19.29
CA GLY A 64 -8.66 -3.88 20.33
C GLY A 64 -8.70 -3.17 21.68
N LEU A 65 -8.56 -1.84 21.67
CA LEU A 65 -8.68 -1.00 22.86
C LEU A 65 -10.09 -1.06 23.45
N TYR A 66 -11.11 -0.97 22.60
CA TYR A 66 -12.50 -1.11 23.02
C TYR A 66 -12.75 -2.45 23.71
N MET A 67 -12.24 -3.55 23.14
CA MET A 67 -12.39 -4.88 23.74
C MET A 67 -11.59 -5.03 25.04
N ALA A 68 -10.43 -4.37 25.15
CA ALA A 68 -9.63 -4.40 26.37
C ALA A 68 -10.28 -3.65 27.54
N GLN A 69 -11.01 -2.57 27.24
CA GLN A 69 -11.73 -1.76 28.23
C GLN A 69 -13.15 -2.25 28.50
N ARG A 70 -13.64 -3.21 27.70
CA ARG A 70 -14.98 -3.75 27.87
C ARG A 70 -15.05 -4.49 29.21
N PRO A 71 -16.01 -4.15 30.10
CA PRO A 71 -16.16 -4.86 31.36
C PRO A 71 -16.52 -6.32 31.08
N VAL A 72 -15.61 -7.22 31.40
CA VAL A 72 -15.94 -8.64 31.52
C VAL A 72 -16.57 -8.78 32.90
N ILE A 73 -17.89 -8.88 32.96
CA ILE A 73 -18.60 -9.15 34.21
C ILE A 73 -18.30 -10.61 34.57
N GLN A 74 -17.16 -10.85 35.23
CA GLN A 74 -16.82 -12.15 35.80
C GLN A 74 -17.64 -12.39 37.08
N ASN A 75 -18.00 -11.32 37.79
CA ASN A 75 -18.82 -11.35 38.99
C ASN A 75 -19.79 -10.15 38.97
N PRO A 76 -21.12 -10.35 39.14
CA PRO A 76 -22.11 -9.26 39.13
C PRO A 76 -21.93 -8.22 40.25
N ASN A 77 -21.09 -8.48 41.27
CA ASN A 77 -20.76 -7.52 42.33
C ASN A 77 -19.42 -6.80 42.12
N ASP A 78 -18.65 -7.08 41.07
CA ASP A 78 -17.37 -6.42 40.81
C ASP A 78 -17.58 -5.18 39.94
N THR A 79 -17.41 -3.99 40.54
CA THR A 79 -17.50 -2.69 39.87
C THR A 79 -16.16 -2.23 39.30
N THR A 80 -15.11 -3.05 39.39
CA THR A 80 -13.76 -2.71 38.94
C THR A 80 -13.61 -3.07 37.46
N VAL A 81 -13.48 -2.07 36.59
CA VAL A 81 -13.13 -2.30 35.18
C VAL A 81 -11.61 -2.48 35.09
N THR A 82 -11.13 -3.71 35.28
CA THR A 82 -9.73 -4.04 35.01
C THR A 82 -9.55 -4.29 33.51
N PRO A 83 -8.57 -3.65 32.84
CA PRO A 83 -8.27 -3.95 31.45
C PRO A 83 -7.86 -5.42 31.31
N VAL A 84 -8.53 -6.16 30.42
CA VAL A 84 -8.21 -7.56 30.14
C VAL A 84 -7.74 -7.68 28.70
N CYS A 85 -6.75 -8.53 28.43
CA CYS A 85 -6.37 -8.79 27.04
C CYS A 85 -7.52 -9.45 26.28
N PRO A 86 -8.01 -8.87 25.16
CA PRO A 86 -8.95 -9.56 24.30
C PRO A 86 -8.30 -10.77 23.62
N ALA A 87 -9.13 -11.76 23.28
CA ALA A 87 -8.71 -12.88 22.47
C ALA A 87 -8.17 -12.38 21.12
N THR A 88 -7.12 -13.03 20.63
CA THR A 88 -6.60 -12.76 19.29
C THR A 88 -7.69 -13.00 18.26
N GLY A 89 -7.90 -12.01 17.38
CA GLY A 89 -8.94 -12.05 16.37
C GLY A 89 -8.45 -11.48 15.06
N SER A 90 -8.86 -12.12 13.96
CA SER A 90 -8.68 -11.62 12.60
C SER A 90 -10.04 -11.26 12.01
N PHE A 91 -10.13 -10.14 11.33
CA PHE A 91 -11.35 -9.72 10.65
C PHE A 91 -11.05 -8.98 9.34
N ASN A 92 -12.05 -8.99 8.45
CA ASN A 92 -12.00 -8.33 7.16
C ASN A 92 -12.97 -7.15 7.14
N PHE A 93 -12.69 -6.17 6.28
CA PHE A 93 -13.63 -5.07 6.05
C PHE A 93 -14.74 -5.46 5.07
N PRO A 94 -15.90 -4.79 5.10
CA PRO A 94 -16.96 -5.03 4.15
C PRO A 94 -16.51 -4.86 2.70
N ASN A 95 -17.06 -5.72 1.83
CA ASN A 95 -16.65 -5.96 0.45
C ASN A 95 -16.83 -4.74 -0.47
N ALA A 96 -17.59 -3.73 -0.04
CA ALA A 96 -17.90 -2.51 -0.78
C ALA A 96 -17.03 -1.30 -0.38
N THR A 97 -16.01 -1.50 0.47
CA THR A 97 -15.13 -0.42 0.95
C THR A 97 -13.77 -0.43 0.26
N THR A 98 -13.06 0.70 0.28
CA THR A 98 -11.68 0.79 -0.22
C THR A 98 -10.68 -0.05 0.58
N LEU A 99 -11.10 -0.57 1.74
CA LEU A 99 -10.34 -1.43 2.64
C LEU A 99 -10.70 -2.92 2.50
N ALA A 100 -11.62 -3.30 1.60
CA ALA A 100 -12.10 -4.68 1.44
C ALA A 100 -10.98 -5.70 1.22
N ASN A 101 -9.88 -5.29 0.60
CA ASN A 101 -8.72 -6.14 0.33
C ASN A 101 -7.71 -6.21 1.49
N PHE A 102 -8.04 -5.65 2.65
CA PHE A 102 -7.20 -5.69 3.84
C PHE A 102 -7.84 -6.57 4.92
N THR A 103 -6.99 -7.38 5.54
CA THR A 103 -7.31 -8.16 6.73
C THR A 103 -6.56 -7.57 7.91
N VAL A 104 -7.19 -7.54 9.07
CA VAL A 104 -6.58 -7.04 10.31
C VAL A 104 -6.56 -8.13 11.33
N THR A 105 -5.38 -8.39 11.89
CA THR A 105 -5.18 -9.30 13.02
C THR A 105 -4.79 -8.49 14.24
N VAL A 106 -5.60 -8.60 15.28
CA VAL A 106 -5.38 -7.94 16.57
C VAL A 106 -4.91 -8.99 17.56
N THR A 107 -3.78 -8.69 18.19
CA THR A 107 -3.15 -9.53 19.23
C THR A 107 -2.99 -8.71 20.49
N CYS A 108 -3.08 -9.35 21.65
CA CYS A 108 -2.86 -8.71 22.94
C CYS A 108 -1.91 -9.53 23.80
N GLN A 109 -0.97 -8.85 24.45
CA GLN A 109 -0.04 -9.46 25.39
C GLN A 109 0.05 -8.61 26.66
N ALA A 110 -0.12 -9.23 27.83
CA ALA A 110 0.13 -8.60 29.12
C ALA A 110 1.59 -8.82 29.53
N THR A 111 2.34 -7.75 29.80
CA THR A 111 3.73 -7.81 30.26
C THR A 111 3.93 -6.87 31.45
N GLY A 112 4.23 -7.42 32.62
CA GLY A 112 4.57 -6.62 33.81
C GLY A 112 3.48 -5.66 34.28
N GLY A 113 2.19 -6.00 34.08
CA GLY A 113 1.06 -5.13 34.42
C GLY A 113 0.64 -4.15 33.32
N HIS A 114 1.39 -4.10 32.22
CA HIS A 114 1.01 -3.34 31.02
C HIS A 114 0.35 -4.22 29.97
N LEU A 115 -0.64 -3.67 29.28
CA LEU A 115 -1.33 -4.36 28.20
C LEU A 115 -0.82 -3.83 26.86
N VAL A 116 -0.18 -4.68 26.07
CA VAL A 116 0.31 -4.32 24.72
C VAL A 116 -0.64 -4.91 23.69
N ILE A 117 -1.37 -4.04 23.00
CA ILE A 117 -2.27 -4.40 21.92
C ILE A 117 -1.57 -4.09 20.61
N ARG A 118 -1.56 -5.06 19.69
CA ARG A 118 -0.91 -4.94 18.39
C ARG A 118 -1.90 -5.29 17.29
N ALA A 119 -2.22 -4.31 16.46
CA ALA A 119 -3.07 -4.45 15.28
C ALA A 119 -2.19 -4.50 14.02
N THR A 120 -2.25 -5.60 13.29
CA THR A 120 -1.51 -5.82 12.05
C THR A 120 -2.49 -5.89 10.88
N ALA A 121 -2.43 -4.92 9.97
CA ALA A 121 -3.20 -4.93 8.74
C ALA A 121 -2.32 -5.37 7.57
N CYS A 122 -2.81 -6.28 6.73
CA CYS A 122 -2.12 -6.72 5.52
C CYS A 122 -3.09 -6.97 4.36
N ASN A 123 -2.60 -6.84 3.12
CA ASN A 123 -3.40 -7.07 1.91
C ASN A 123 -3.37 -8.53 1.41
N GLN A 124 -2.44 -9.33 1.89
CA GLN A 124 -2.35 -10.76 1.59
C GLN A 124 -2.26 -11.50 2.93
N PRO A 125 -3.39 -11.95 3.51
CA PRO A 125 -3.35 -12.76 4.72
C PRO A 125 -2.73 -14.13 4.43
N ASP A 126 -2.31 -14.82 5.50
CA ASP A 126 -1.86 -16.20 5.41
C ASP A 126 -3.00 -17.18 5.05
N ALA A 127 -2.69 -18.47 4.95
CA ALA A 127 -3.68 -19.51 4.65
C ALA A 127 -4.83 -19.61 5.67
N THR A 128 -4.66 -19.06 6.88
CA THR A 128 -5.66 -19.03 7.95
C THR A 128 -6.45 -17.72 7.98
N GLY A 129 -6.19 -16.78 7.07
CA GLY A 129 -6.84 -15.48 7.06
C GLY A 129 -6.27 -14.51 8.10
N SER A 130 -5.00 -14.64 8.46
CA SER A 130 -4.34 -13.80 9.47
C SER A 130 -3.09 -13.07 8.96
N CYS A 131 -2.76 -11.97 9.60
CA CYS A 131 -1.56 -11.17 9.37
C CYS A 131 -0.61 -11.31 10.58
N PRO A 132 0.73 -11.32 10.39
CA PRO A 132 1.44 -11.17 9.12
C PRO A 132 1.50 -12.46 8.30
N ASN A 133 1.63 -12.32 6.98
CA ASN A 133 1.79 -13.46 6.08
C ASN A 133 3.30 -13.78 5.89
N PRO A 134 3.74 -15.01 6.18
CA PRO A 134 5.13 -15.42 6.01
C PRO A 134 5.54 -15.56 4.54
N VAL A 135 4.59 -15.81 3.62
CA VAL A 135 4.84 -15.95 2.17
C VAL A 135 4.30 -14.72 1.44
N ARG A 136 5.17 -13.75 1.18
CA ARG A 136 4.78 -12.42 0.69
C ARG A 136 5.02 -12.29 -0.82
N GLY A 137 4.02 -11.77 -1.54
CA GLY A 137 4.18 -11.38 -2.93
C GLY A 137 4.92 -10.05 -3.09
N ALA A 138 5.24 -9.67 -4.33
CA ALA A 138 5.88 -8.39 -4.64
C ALA A 138 5.01 -7.18 -4.23
N ASP A 139 3.69 -7.34 -4.25
CA ASP A 139 2.72 -6.29 -3.89
C ASP A 139 2.31 -6.36 -2.41
N TYR A 140 3.06 -7.05 -1.54
CA TYR A 140 2.71 -7.19 -0.13
C TYR A 140 2.84 -5.86 0.62
N VAL A 141 1.73 -5.41 1.19
CA VAL A 141 1.67 -4.20 2.03
C VAL A 141 1.17 -4.58 3.41
N GLN A 142 1.94 -4.19 4.43
CA GLN A 142 1.60 -4.39 5.83
C GLN A 142 1.81 -3.11 6.63
N ARG A 143 0.89 -2.84 7.56
CA ARG A 143 1.05 -1.81 8.60
C ARG A 143 0.76 -2.40 9.96
N VAL A 144 1.53 -1.97 10.94
CA VAL A 144 1.42 -2.43 12.33
C VAL A 144 1.27 -1.20 13.21
N ILE A 145 0.26 -1.21 14.06
CA ILE A 145 0.05 -0.19 15.10
C ILE A 145 0.00 -0.91 16.45
N THR A 146 0.68 -0.33 17.43
CA THR A 146 0.74 -0.85 18.79
C THR A 146 0.25 0.22 19.76
N ALA A 147 -0.59 -0.18 20.70
CA ALA A 147 -1.01 0.64 21.83
C ALA A 147 -0.64 -0.06 23.13
N GLN A 148 -0.37 0.73 24.17
CA GLN A 148 -0.07 0.23 25.51
C GLN A 148 -1.00 0.88 26.52
N LEU A 149 -1.51 0.07 27.47
CA LEU A 149 -2.28 0.47 28.63
C LEU A 149 -1.49 0.22 29.91
#